data_AF-A0A0S4S107-F1
#
_entry.id   AF-A0A0S4S107-F1
#
_cell.length_a   1.000
_cell.length_b   1.000
_cell.length_c   1.000
_cell.angle_alpha   90.00
_cell.angle_beta   90.00
_cell.angle_gamma   90.00
#
_symmetry.space_group_name_H-M   'P 1'
#
loop_
_entity.id
_entity.type
_entity.pdbx_description
1 polymer ?
#
loop_
_entity_poly.entity_id
_entity_poly.type
_entity_poly.pdbx_seq_one_letter_code
_entity_poly.pdbx_strand_id
1 'polypeptide(L)'
;MKQLIKDFILPIFVKYVRRFIPNKYGWSGEYNTREEAKEMSTGYGNTKIIQKVRKSLLAVKNGESAYERDSVIFDKVYYSWPLLAILMFITAKCNADKL
;
A
#
# COMPACT_ATOMS: atom_id res chain seq x y z
N MET A 1 2.97 -9.44 32.93
CA MET A 1 4.05 -10.39 32.54
C MET A 1 4.59 -10.16 31.12
N LYS A 2 3.77 -10.11 30.06
CA LYS A 2 4.26 -9.92 28.67
C LYS A 2 5.04 -8.62 28.39
N GLN A 3 4.77 -7.54 29.13
CA GLN A 3 5.47 -6.26 28.97
C GLN A 3 6.86 -6.28 29.62
N LEU A 4 6.94 -6.73 30.88
CA LEU A 4 8.21 -6.85 31.62
C LEU A 4 9.27 -7.71 30.90
N ILE A 5 8.84 -8.77 30.21
CA ILE A 5 9.73 -9.62 29.41
C ILE A 5 10.28 -8.85 28.20
N LYS A 6 9.47 -8.00 27.54
CA LYS A 6 9.92 -7.19 26.40
C LYS A 6 10.91 -6.11 26.82
N ASP A 7 10.78 -5.59 28.02
CA ASP A 7 11.63 -4.52 28.55
C ASP A 7 13.02 -5.05 28.99
N PHE A 8 13.15 -6.35 29.25
CA PHE A 8 14.41 -7.00 29.66
C PHE A 8 15.19 -7.66 28.51
N ILE A 9 14.58 -7.78 27.32
CA ILE A 9 15.26 -8.37 26.15
C ILE A 9 15.99 -7.25 25.40
N LEU A 10 17.32 -7.35 25.33
CA LEU A 10 18.14 -6.40 24.58
C LEU A 10 17.69 -6.37 23.10
N PRO A 11 17.57 -5.18 22.45
CA PRO A 11 17.11 -5.06 21.07
C PRO A 11 17.87 -5.95 20.07
N ILE A 12 19.14 -6.22 20.37
CA ILE A 12 20.02 -7.10 19.63
C ILE A 12 19.48 -8.54 19.60
N PHE A 13 19.10 -9.11 20.76
CA PHE A 13 18.51 -10.45 20.83
C PHE A 13 17.18 -10.52 20.07
N VAL A 14 16.35 -9.48 20.16
CA VAL A 14 15.11 -9.41 19.36
C VAL A 14 15.41 -9.44 17.86
N LYS A 15 16.42 -8.70 17.40
CA LYS A 15 16.83 -8.68 15.99
C LYS A 15 17.31 -10.04 15.51
N TYR A 16 18.12 -10.75 16.31
CA TYR A 16 18.56 -12.10 15.97
C TYR A 16 17.40 -13.10 15.95
N VAL A 17 16.54 -13.08 16.96
CA VAL A 17 15.38 -13.99 17.02
C VAL A 17 14.41 -13.74 15.86
N ARG A 18 14.11 -12.47 15.53
CA ARG A 18 13.25 -12.12 14.37
C ARG A 18 13.81 -12.58 13.02
N ARG A 19 15.12 -12.82 12.90
CA ARG A 19 15.71 -13.36 11.66
C ARG A 19 15.35 -14.83 11.43
N PHE A 20 15.10 -15.58 12.50
CA PHE A 20 14.75 -17.00 12.43
C PHE A 20 13.24 -17.26 12.53
N ILE A 21 12.45 -16.26 12.93
CA ILE A 21 11.00 -16.36 12.92
C ILE A 21 10.51 -16.01 11.51
N PRO A 22 9.84 -16.93 10.79
CA PRO A 22 9.28 -16.62 9.48
C PRO A 22 8.27 -15.48 9.60
N ASN A 23 8.31 -14.57 8.63
CA ASN A 23 7.41 -13.43 8.64
C ASN A 23 5.96 -13.91 8.53
N LYS A 24 5.11 -13.49 9.46
CA LYS A 24 3.69 -13.88 9.47
C LYS A 24 2.94 -13.31 8.26
N TYR A 25 3.48 -12.26 7.65
CA TYR A 25 2.86 -11.53 6.54
C TYR A 25 3.72 -11.64 5.28
N GLY A 26 3.04 -11.79 4.15
CA GLY A 26 3.66 -11.91 2.83
C GLY A 26 3.14 -13.13 2.06
N TRP A 27 3.50 -13.20 0.79
CA TRP A 27 3.32 -14.39 -0.03
C TRP A 27 4.69 -15.05 -0.19
N SER A 28 4.80 -16.29 0.26
CA SER A 28 6.02 -17.09 0.19
C SER A 28 5.69 -18.51 -0.24
N GLY A 29 6.59 -19.14 -0.97
CA GLY A 29 6.51 -20.53 -1.37
C GLY A 29 7.79 -20.94 -2.08
N GLU A 30 8.10 -22.23 -2.05
CA GLU A 30 9.22 -22.80 -2.80
C GLU A 30 8.72 -23.14 -4.21
N TYR A 31 9.16 -22.36 -5.20
CA TYR A 31 8.81 -22.55 -6.60
C TYR A 31 10.10 -22.60 -7.42
N ASN A 32 10.25 -23.63 -8.24
CA ASN A 32 11.43 -23.82 -9.08
C ASN A 32 11.38 -22.95 -10.34
N THR A 33 10.16 -22.58 -10.75
CA THR A 33 9.92 -21.74 -11.93
C THR A 33 8.95 -20.59 -11.63
N ARG A 34 8.99 -19.56 -12.47
CA ARG A 34 8.05 -18.44 -12.37
C ARG A 34 6.62 -18.87 -12.72
N GLU A 35 6.51 -19.85 -13.60
CA GLU A 35 5.26 -20.45 -14.07
C GLU A 35 4.53 -21.15 -12.92
N GLU A 36 5.24 -21.97 -12.13
CA GLU A 36 4.70 -22.61 -10.91
C GLU A 36 4.15 -21.56 -9.91
N ALA A 37 4.93 -20.50 -9.66
CA ALA A 37 4.50 -19.41 -8.78
C ALA A 37 3.27 -18.66 -9.35
N LYS A 38 3.18 -18.55 -10.68
CA LYS A 38 2.06 -17.89 -11.37
C LYS A 38 0.79 -18.73 -11.31
N GLU A 39 0.88 -20.05 -11.46
CA GLU A 39 -0.27 -20.95 -11.31
C GLU A 39 -0.88 -20.91 -9.91
N MET A 40 -0.03 -20.76 -8.89
CA MET A 40 -0.44 -20.66 -7.49
C MET A 40 -0.91 -19.26 -7.08
N SER A 41 -0.79 -18.27 -7.95
CA SER A 41 -1.19 -16.88 -7.66
C SER A 41 -2.37 -16.43 -8.52
N THR A 42 -3.19 -15.53 -7.97
CA THR A 42 -4.22 -14.85 -8.77
C THR A 42 -3.63 -13.63 -9.46
N GLY A 43 -3.97 -13.40 -10.73
CA GLY A 43 -3.48 -12.27 -11.49
C GLY A 43 -4.50 -11.16 -11.74
N TYR A 44 -4.04 -10.09 -12.39
CA TYR A 44 -4.87 -8.96 -12.84
C TYR A 44 -5.98 -9.35 -13.84
N GLY A 45 -5.86 -10.50 -14.50
CA GLY A 45 -6.91 -11.05 -15.37
C GLY A 45 -8.16 -11.54 -14.62
N ASN A 46 -8.17 -11.48 -13.29
CA ASN A 46 -9.33 -11.86 -12.50
C ASN A 46 -10.49 -10.87 -12.71
N THR A 47 -11.65 -11.38 -13.16
CA THR A 47 -12.86 -10.57 -13.42
C THR A 47 -13.35 -9.81 -12.18
N LYS A 48 -13.03 -10.27 -10.97
CA LYS A 48 -13.35 -9.55 -9.73
C LYS A 48 -12.67 -8.19 -9.65
N ILE A 49 -11.45 -8.05 -10.19
CA ILE A 49 -10.70 -6.79 -10.18
C ILE A 49 -11.41 -5.76 -11.05
N ILE A 50 -11.73 -6.12 -12.30
CA ILE A 50 -12.41 -5.19 -13.22
C ILE A 50 -13.82 -4.81 -12.73
N GLN A 51 -14.54 -5.75 -12.12
CA GLN A 51 -15.85 -5.47 -11.52
C GLN A 51 -15.75 -4.49 -10.35
N LYS A 52 -14.74 -4.65 -9.48
CA LYS A 52 -14.52 -3.76 -8.34
C LYS A 52 -14.17 -2.34 -8.79
N VAL A 53 -13.25 -2.21 -9.74
CA VAL A 53 -12.86 -0.92 -10.35
C VAL A 53 -14.05 -0.27 -11.05
N ARG A 54 -14.84 -1.04 -11.82
CA ARG A 54 -16.04 -0.52 -12.47
C ARG A 54 -17.05 0.01 -11.44
N LYS A 55 -17.27 -0.72 -10.35
CA LYS A 55 -18.22 -0.33 -9.30
C LYS A 55 -17.78 0.95 -8.60
N SER A 56 -16.51 1.08 -8.23
CA SER A 56 -16.01 2.31 -7.58
C SER A 56 -16.11 3.52 -8.51
N LEU A 57 -15.72 3.38 -9.77
CA LEU A 57 -15.83 4.45 -10.76
C LEU A 57 -17.27 4.88 -11.02
N LEU A 58 -18.21 3.92 -11.10
CA LEU A 58 -19.63 4.24 -11.25
C LEU A 58 -20.18 4.98 -10.04
N ALA A 59 -19.79 4.60 -8.82
CA ALA A 59 -20.21 5.31 -7.61
C ALA A 59 -19.74 6.78 -7.63
N VAL A 60 -18.50 7.05 -8.05
CA VAL A 60 -17.99 8.42 -8.20
C VAL A 60 -18.72 9.16 -9.32
N LYS A 61 -18.89 8.53 -10.49
CA LYS A 61 -19.58 9.12 -11.64
C LYS A 61 -21.03 9.50 -11.31
N ASN A 62 -21.72 8.66 -10.55
CA ASN A 62 -23.12 8.87 -10.17
C ASN A 62 -23.28 9.85 -8.98
N GLY A 63 -22.18 10.33 -8.39
CA GLY A 63 -22.22 11.20 -7.22
C GLY A 63 -22.56 10.47 -5.92
N GLU A 64 -22.56 9.14 -5.91
CA GLU A 64 -22.74 8.31 -4.71
C GLU A 64 -21.52 8.38 -3.78
N SER A 65 -20.39 8.88 -4.28
CA SER A 65 -19.13 8.98 -3.54
C SER A 65 -18.29 10.16 -4.03
N ALA A 66 -17.52 10.78 -3.14
CA ALA A 66 -16.75 11.97 -3.48
C ALA A 66 -15.58 11.68 -4.42
N TYR A 67 -14.86 10.58 -4.20
CA TYR A 67 -13.80 10.09 -5.09
C TYR A 67 -13.42 8.64 -4.76
N GLU A 68 -12.60 8.02 -5.61
CA GLU A 68 -12.03 6.68 -5.39
C GLU A 68 -10.51 6.66 -5.59
N ARG A 69 -9.86 5.66 -5.00
CA ARG A 69 -8.42 5.38 -5.16
C ARG A 69 -8.22 3.87 -5.18
N ASP A 70 -7.71 3.36 -6.29
CA ASP A 70 -7.45 1.92 -6.47
C ASP A 70 -8.67 1.05 -6.09
N SER A 71 -9.85 1.40 -6.62
CA SER A 71 -11.14 0.73 -6.34
C SER A 71 -11.69 0.87 -4.91
N VAL A 72 -11.06 1.69 -4.08
CA VAL A 72 -11.54 2.02 -2.72
C VAL A 72 -12.27 3.36 -2.76
N ILE A 73 -13.46 3.38 -2.19
CA ILE A 73 -14.36 4.53 -2.17
C ILE A 73 -14.10 5.37 -0.92
N PHE A 74 -14.21 6.68 -1.05
CA PHE A 74 -14.07 7.61 0.05
C PHE A 74 -15.19 8.67 0.05
N ASP A 75 -15.53 9.12 1.25
CA ASP A 75 -16.55 10.12 1.55
C ASP A 75 -16.09 11.57 1.29
N LYS A 76 -14.78 11.83 1.38
CA LYS A 76 -14.16 13.13 1.12
C LYS A 76 -12.76 13.00 0.57
N VAL A 77 -12.29 13.97 -0.20
CA VAL A 77 -10.94 13.94 -0.78
C VAL A 77 -9.86 14.00 0.30
N TYR A 78 -9.00 12.98 0.36
CA TYR A 78 -7.84 12.94 1.27
C TYR A 78 -6.56 13.27 0.51
N TYR A 79 -6.05 14.47 0.72
CA TYR A 79 -4.79 14.92 0.17
C TYR A 79 -3.60 14.36 0.95
N SER A 80 -2.54 13.99 0.22
CA SER A 80 -1.21 13.85 0.83
C SER A 80 -0.62 15.25 0.97
N TRP A 81 -0.92 15.91 2.09
CA TRP A 81 -0.43 17.26 2.38
C TRP A 81 1.08 17.42 2.24
N PRO A 82 1.93 16.48 2.70
CA PRO A 82 3.38 16.59 2.51
C PRO A 82 3.77 16.61 1.04
N LEU A 83 3.18 15.73 0.23
CA LEU A 83 3.45 15.69 -1.21
C LEU A 83 2.99 16.97 -1.89
N LEU A 84 1.77 17.44 -1.59
CA LEU A 84 1.21 18.65 -2.16
C LEU A 84 2.08 19.87 -1.82
N ALA A 85 2.50 20.02 -0.56
CA ALA A 85 3.36 21.10 -0.12
C ALA A 85 4.72 21.11 -0.84
N ILE A 86 5.33 19.94 -1.02
CA ILE A 86 6.60 19.79 -1.76
C ILE A 86 6.43 20.20 -3.22
N LEU A 87 5.36 19.72 -3.88
CA LEU A 87 5.08 20.06 -5.27
C LEU A 87 4.86 21.58 -5.43
N MET A 88 4.04 22.19 -4.55
CA MET A 88 3.81 23.63 -4.55
C MET A 88 5.11 24.42 -4.34
N PHE A 89 5.98 23.98 -3.41
CA PHE A 89 7.27 24.60 -3.15
C PHE A 89 8.19 24.55 -4.37
N ILE A 90 8.33 23.38 -5.00
CA ILE A 90 9.14 23.21 -6.21
C ILE A 90 8.62 24.12 -7.32
N THR A 91 7.30 24.13 -7.56
CA THR A 91 6.70 24.99 -8.59
C THR A 91 6.95 26.46 -8.32
N ALA A 92 6.81 26.92 -7.07
CA ALA A 92 7.08 28.30 -6.70
C ALA A 92 8.55 28.69 -6.95
N LYS A 93 9.49 27.79 -6.66
CA LYS A 93 10.92 28.02 -6.93
C LYS A 93 11.25 28.05 -8.43
N CYS A 94 10.81 27.03 -9.18
CA CYS A 94 11.12 26.95 -10.62
C CYS A 94 10.46 28.06 -11.45
N ASN A 95 9.35 28.64 -11.00
CA ASN A 95 8.73 29.79 -11.67
C ASN A 95 9.36 31.12 -11.25
N ALA A 96 9.93 31.22 -10.05
CA ALA A 96 10.71 32.39 -9.63
C ALA A 96 12.01 32.53 -10.43
N ASP A 97 12.61 31.43 -10.86
CA ASP A 97 13.84 31.43 -11.68
C ASP A 97 13.58 31.76 -13.18
N LYS A 98 12.31 31.98 -13.57
CA LYS A 98 11.89 32.29 -14.96
C LYS A 98 11.41 33.74 -15.15
N LEU A 99 11.48 34.57 -14.11
CA LEU A 99 11.18 36.00 -14.11
C LEU A 99 12.46 36.79 -13.83
#